data_AF-A0A534VE69-F1
#
_entry.id   AF-A0A534VE69-F1
#
_cell.length_a   1.000
_cell.length_b   1.000
_cell.length_c   1.000
_cell.angle_alpha   90.00
_cell.angle_beta   90.00
_cell.angle_gamma   90.00
#
_symmetry.space_group_name_H-M   'P 1'
#
loop_
_entity.id
_entity.type
_entity.pdbx_description
1 polymer ?
#
loop_
_entity_poly.entity_id
_entity_poly.type
_entity_poly.pdbx_seq_one_letter_code
_entity_poly.pdbx_strand_id
1 'polypeptide(L)'
;MTDAKNPFDLLLDQIRAVVREEISKAVNGNSHADKLLTPEETAKLLGMSVKWLYRNAPKLPFTRKLGRKTLRFSHLGIQKYLATRINLPTR
;
A
#
# COMPACT_ATOMS: atom_id res chain seq x y z
N MET A 1 13.38 31.61 36.82
CA MET A 1 13.70 30.36 37.55
C MET A 1 13.54 29.23 36.55
N THR A 2 14.66 28.72 36.04
CA THR A 2 14.68 27.65 35.03
C THR A 2 14.21 26.36 35.68
N ASP A 3 13.04 25.89 35.28
CA ASP A 3 12.53 24.56 35.57
C ASP A 3 13.52 23.56 34.96
N ALA A 4 14.44 23.05 35.79
CA ALA A 4 15.42 22.07 35.36
C ALA A 4 14.65 20.79 35.04
N LYS A 5 14.52 20.49 33.73
CA LYS A 5 13.88 19.26 33.26
C LYS A 5 14.37 18.08 34.08
N ASN A 6 13.42 17.32 34.64
CA ASN A 6 13.73 16.16 35.43
C ASN A 6 14.53 15.17 34.56
N PRO A 7 15.55 14.47 35.08
CA PRO A 7 16.26 13.44 34.32
C PRO A 7 15.35 12.41 33.64
N PHE A 8 14.18 12.13 34.22
CA PHE A 8 13.18 11.27 33.60
C PHE A 8 12.50 11.90 32.36
N ASP A 9 12.34 13.22 32.32
CA ASP A 9 11.78 13.93 31.15
C ASP A 9 12.71 13.83 29.94
N LEU A 10 14.02 13.86 30.17
CA LEU A 10 15.03 13.68 29.12
C LEU A 10 14.94 12.28 28.50
N LEU A 11 14.77 11.26 29.33
CA LEU A 11 14.59 9.89 28.87
C LEU A 11 13.27 9.71 28.11
N LEU A 12 12.18 10.31 28.61
CA LEU A 12 10.88 10.33 27.94
C LEU A 12 10.94 11.01 26.58
N ASP A 13 11.64 12.14 26.48
CA ASP A 13 11.86 12.85 25.21
C ASP A 13 12.67 11.99 24.23
N GLN A 14 13.69 11.27 24.72
CA GLN A 14 14.50 10.36 23.90
C GLN A 14 13.68 9.15 23.40
N ILE A 15 12.88 8.53 24.27
CA ILE A 15 11.98 7.43 23.88
C ILE A 15 10.97 7.93 22.86
N ARG A 16 10.37 9.11 23.07
CA ARG A 16 9.44 9.71 22.11
C ARG A 16 10.09 9.99 20.76
N ALA A 17 11.36 10.42 20.74
CA ALA A 17 12.10 10.66 19.52
C ALA A 17 12.31 9.36 18.73
N VAL A 18 12.80 8.30 19.39
CA VAL A 18 13.01 6.99 18.77
C VAL A 18 11.69 6.39 18.27
N VAL A 19 10.63 6.44 19.07
CA VAL A 19 9.31 5.93 18.67
C VAL A 19 8.75 6.70 17.47
N ARG A 20 8.88 8.03 17.43
CA ARG A 20 8.46 8.82 16.25
C ARG A 20 9.24 8.43 15.01
N GLU A 21 10.55 8.24 15.13
CA GLU A 21 11.39 7.82 14.02
C GLU A 21 10.94 6.46 13.48
N GLU A 22 10.76 5.47 14.35
CA GLU A 22 10.36 4.12 13.96
C GLU A 22 8.93 4.07 13.40
N ILE A 23 7.99 4.80 14.00
CA ILE A 23 6.64 4.99 13.43
C ILE A 23 6.73 5.68 12.08
N SER A 24 7.55 6.72 11.93
CA SER A 24 7.70 7.41 10.65
C SER A 24 8.30 6.50 9.58
N LYS A 25 9.25 5.62 9.92
CA LYS A 25 9.80 4.62 9.00
C LYS A 25 8.75 3.58 8.59
N ALA A 26 7.97 3.09 9.55
CA ALA A 26 6.89 2.15 9.30
C ALA A 26 5.75 2.76 8.47
N VAL A 27 5.40 4.03 8.71
CA VAL A 27 4.34 4.75 7.99
C VAL A 27 4.82 5.22 6.62
N ASN A 28 6.03 5.78 6.51
CA ASN A 28 6.59 6.24 5.23
C ASN A 28 7.04 5.10 4.31
N GLY A 29 7.33 3.91 4.85
CA GLY A 29 7.52 2.69 4.08
C GLY A 29 6.28 2.26 3.29
N ASN A 30 5.12 2.87 3.55
CA ASN A 30 3.86 2.63 2.83
C ASN A 30 3.37 3.84 2.02
N SER A 31 4.19 4.90 1.90
CA SER A 31 3.96 6.05 1.01
C SER A 31 4.31 5.73 -0.45
N HIS A 32 4.20 4.47 -0.85
CA HIS A 32 4.30 4.09 -2.25
C HIS A 32 3.03 4.58 -2.93
N ALA A 33 3.15 5.69 -3.67
CA ALA A 33 2.19 6.07 -4.68
C ALA A 33 1.72 4.80 -5.40
N ASP A 34 0.41 4.56 -5.35
CA ASP A 34 -0.17 3.31 -5.80
C ASP A 34 0.25 3.05 -7.26
N LYS A 35 1.10 2.04 -7.46
CA LYS A 35 1.64 1.74 -8.78
C LYS A 35 0.50 1.25 -9.66
N LEU A 36 0.27 1.97 -10.74
CA LEU A 36 -0.72 1.61 -11.75
C LEU A 36 -0.12 0.65 -12.76
N LEU A 37 -0.59 -0.59 -12.75
CA LEU A 37 -0.16 -1.65 -13.65
C LEU A 37 -0.95 -1.65 -14.96
N THR A 38 -0.30 -2.12 -16.02
CA THR A 38 -0.95 -2.40 -17.30
C THR A 38 -1.81 -3.68 -17.23
N PRO A 39 -2.71 -3.91 -18.20
CA PRO A 39 -3.44 -5.17 -18.29
C PRO A 39 -2.52 -6.40 -18.38
N GLU A 40 -1.39 -6.31 -19.07
CA GLU A 40 -0.42 -7.40 -19.24
C GLU A 40 0.27 -7.75 -17.92
N GLU A 41 0.74 -6.74 -17.19
CA GLU A 41 1.35 -6.90 -15.86
C GLU A 41 0.34 -7.51 -14.87
N THR A 42 -0.89 -7.01 -14.90
CA THR A 42 -1.97 -7.48 -14.02
C THR A 42 -2.37 -8.91 -14.35
N ALA A 43 -2.44 -9.26 -15.64
CA ALA A 43 -2.76 -10.60 -16.12
C ALA A 43 -1.73 -11.60 -15.62
N LYS A 44 -0.44 -11.26 -15.74
CA LYS A 44 0.67 -12.08 -15.23
C LYS A 44 0.58 -12.26 -13.71
N LEU A 45 0.29 -11.20 -12.97
CA LEU A 45 0.21 -11.23 -11.51
C LEU A 45 -0.96 -12.07 -11.00
N LEU A 46 -2.11 -12.00 -11.68
CA LEU A 46 -3.31 -12.78 -11.33
C LEU A 46 -3.35 -14.18 -11.95
N GLY A 47 -2.41 -14.53 -12.85
CA GLY A 47 -2.47 -15.79 -13.61
C GLY A 47 -3.66 -15.88 -14.56
N MET A 48 -4.16 -14.75 -15.06
CA MET A 48 -5.36 -14.65 -15.90
C MET A 48 -5.01 -14.13 -17.30
N SER A 49 -5.91 -14.31 -18.27
CA SER A 49 -5.73 -13.70 -19.60
C SER A 49 -6.09 -12.21 -19.60
N VAL A 50 -5.41 -11.43 -20.46
CA VAL A 50 -5.72 -10.00 -20.67
C VAL A 50 -7.17 -9.80 -21.13
N LYS A 51 -7.68 -10.71 -21.98
CA LYS A 51 -9.09 -10.70 -22.43
C LYS A 51 -10.07 -10.86 -21.26
N TRP A 52 -9.74 -11.73 -20.29
CA TRP A 52 -10.54 -11.88 -19.08
C TRP A 52 -10.55 -10.59 -18.24
N LEU A 53 -9.41 -9.90 -18.13
CA LEU A 53 -9.34 -8.62 -17.44
C LEU A 53 -10.25 -7.57 -18.08
N TYR A 54 -10.20 -7.38 -19.40
CA TYR A 54 -11.09 -6.42 -20.07
C TYR A 54 -12.58 -6.74 -19.87
N ARG A 55 -12.94 -8.02 -19.90
CA ARG A 55 -14.33 -8.47 -19.70
C ARG A 55 -14.81 -8.24 -18.25
N ASN A 56 -13.92 -8.41 -17.27
CA ASN A 56 -14.26 -8.34 -15.84
C ASN A 56 -13.89 -7.01 -15.18
N ALA A 57 -13.19 -6.12 -15.87
CA ALA A 57 -12.72 -4.83 -15.35
C ALA A 57 -13.78 -4.02 -14.60
N PRO A 58 -15.05 -3.90 -15.06
CA PRO A 58 -16.09 -3.18 -14.33
C PRO A 58 -16.45 -3.77 -12.96
N LYS A 59 -16.16 -5.06 -12.74
CA LYS A 59 -16.47 -5.80 -11.51
C LYS A 59 -15.29 -5.84 -10.53
N LEU A 60 -14.08 -5.48 -10.98
CA LEU A 60 -12.87 -5.57 -10.16
C LEU A 60 -12.66 -4.25 -9.37
N PRO A 61 -12.49 -4.31 -8.03
CA PRO A 61 -12.44 -3.11 -7.18
C PRO A 61 -11.16 -2.28 -7.35
N PHE A 62 -10.11 -2.89 -7.90
CA PHE A 62 -8.81 -2.28 -8.13
C PHE A 62 -8.63 -1.71 -9.55
N THR A 63 -9.68 -1.78 -10.38
CA THR A 63 -9.67 -1.18 -11.72
C THR A 63 -9.67 0.35 -11.64
N ARG A 64 -8.85 0.99 -12.47
CA ARG A 64 -8.78 2.45 -12.65
C ARG A 64 -8.88 2.79 -14.14
N LYS A 65 -9.95 3.49 -14.52
CA LYS A 65 -10.16 3.96 -15.88
C LYS A 65 -9.63 5.39 -16.00
N LEU A 66 -8.50 5.55 -16.68
CA LEU A 66 -7.87 6.86 -16.89
C LEU A 66 -8.38 7.55 -18.17
N GLY A 67 -9.06 6.83 -19.05
CA GLY A 67 -9.62 7.36 -20.30
C GLY A 67 -10.37 6.32 -21.11
N ARG A 68 -10.75 6.66 -22.35
CA ARG A 68 -11.57 5.79 -23.23
C ARG A 68 -10.91 4.43 -23.52
N LYS A 69 -9.58 4.39 -23.65
CA LYS A 69 -8.81 3.16 -23.96
C LYS A 69 -7.69 2.89 -22.95
N THR A 70 -7.62 3.66 -21.87
CA THR A 70 -6.54 3.59 -20.89
C THR A 70 -7.05 2.96 -19.61
N LEU A 71 -6.89 1.64 -19.52
CA LEU A 71 -7.20 0.86 -18.34
C LEU A 71 -5.92 0.58 -17.55
N ARG A 72 -5.96 0.85 -16.25
CA ARG A 72 -4.90 0.56 -15.31
C ARG A 72 -5.46 -0.12 -14.08
N PHE A 73 -4.58 -0.77 -13.33
CA PHE A 73 -4.95 -1.51 -12.14
C PHE A 73 -4.05 -1.11 -10.97
N SER A 74 -4.69 -0.82 -9.85
CA SER A 74 -4.03 -0.50 -8.58
C SER A 74 -3.25 -1.72 -8.07
N HIS A 75 -1.93 -1.64 -7.96
CA HIS A 75 -1.12 -2.72 -7.41
C HIS A 75 -1.54 -3.02 -5.96
N LEU A 76 -1.73 -1.98 -5.14
CA LEU A 76 -2.15 -2.13 -3.74
C LEU A 76 -3.56 -2.73 -3.66
N GLY A 77 -4.46 -2.31 -4.54
CA GLY A 77 -5.82 -2.85 -4.62
C GLY A 77 -5.83 -4.32 -5.02
N ILE A 78 -4.93 -4.74 -5.91
CA ILE A 78 -4.77 -6.16 -6.25
C ILE A 78 -4.27 -6.95 -5.04
N GLN A 79 -3.24 -6.48 -4.33
CA GLN A 79 -2.75 -7.17 -3.14
C GLN A 79 -3.84 -7.33 -2.07
N LYS A 80 -4.60 -6.27 -1.79
CA LYS A 80 -5.74 -6.32 -0.86
C LYS A 80 -6.82 -7.31 -1.33
N TYR A 81 -7.11 -7.30 -2.63
CA TYR A 81 -8.10 -8.21 -3.21
C TYR A 81 -7.67 -9.67 -3.09
N LEU A 82 -6.40 -9.96 -3.38
CA LEU A 82 -5.81 -11.28 -3.20
C LEU A 82 -5.89 -11.70 -1.74
N ALA A 83 -5.40 -10.88 -0.81
CA ALA A 83 -5.43 -11.19 0.63
C ALA A 83 -6.83 -11.48 1.19
N THR A 84 -7.88 -10.86 0.62
CA THR A 84 -9.27 -11.06 1.07
C THR A 84 -9.92 -12.30 0.47
N ARG A 85 -9.58 -12.67 -0.77
CA ARG A 85 -10.28 -13.69 -1.57
C ARG A 85 -9.53 -15.01 -1.67
N ILE A 86 -8.21 -14.94 -1.58
CA ILE A 86 -7.29 -16.03 -1.72
C ILE A 86 -6.49 -15.98 -0.42
N ASN A 87 -6.67 -16.97 0.45
CA ASN A 87 -5.87 -17.16 1.67
C ASN A 87 -4.39 -17.40 1.29
N LEU A 88 -3.71 -16.41 0.71
CA LEU A 88 -2.27 -16.40 0.57
C LEU A 88 -1.75 -15.92 1.93
N PRO A 89 -1.07 -16.76 2.72
CA PRO A 89 -0.37 -16.29 3.90
C PRO A 89 0.69 -15.29 3.42
N THR A 90 0.53 -14.04 3.85
CA THR A 90 1.54 -12.99 3.66
C THR A 90 2.83 -13.51 4.31
N ARG A 91 3.83 -13.76 3.49
CA ARG A 91 5.11 -14.37 3.89
C ARG A 91 6.03 -13.33 4.51
#